data_AF-A0AAW4V1D1-F1
#
_entry.id   AF-A0AAW4V1D1-F1
#
_cell.length_a   1.000
_cell.length_b   1.000
_cell.length_c   1.000
_cell.angle_alpha   90.00
_cell.angle_beta   90.00
_cell.angle_gamma   90.00
#
_symmetry.space_group_name_H-M   'P 1'
#
loop_
_entity.id
_entity.type
_entity.pdbx_description
1 polymer ?
#
loop_
_entity_poly.entity_id
_entity_poly.type
_entity_poly.pdbx_seq_one_letter_code
_entity_poly.pdbx_strand_id
1 'polypeptide(L)'
;MENKFEYLKIDGREQLPAPWSDYPVLREYETVTVYRNGRDYLDALVGQQDGWWVAGVHMEVGGSGGGFNPGRKWGQFATRENALLWALGRMLCHEKLRGAARQAVLDQIDNIRQLKLF
;
A
#
# COMPACT_ATOMS: atom_id res chain seq x y z
N MET A 1 -1.28 7.52 -13.62
CA MET A 1 -1.59 8.59 -12.65
C MET A 1 -0.59 8.50 -11.50
N GLU A 2 -0.10 9.62 -10.97
CA GLU A 2 0.86 9.62 -9.86
C GLU A 2 0.18 9.32 -8.51
N ASN A 3 0.91 8.68 -7.58
CA ASN A 3 0.41 8.45 -6.23
C ASN A 3 0.50 9.74 -5.41
N LYS A 4 -0.66 10.30 -5.03
CA LYS A 4 -0.72 11.52 -4.23
C LYS A 4 -0.09 11.41 -2.85
N PHE A 5 0.15 10.19 -2.36
CA PHE A 5 0.77 9.92 -1.06
C PHE A 5 2.26 9.61 -1.16
N GLU A 6 2.89 9.80 -2.32
CA GLU A 6 4.32 9.50 -2.51
C GLU A 6 5.20 10.29 -1.53
N TYR A 7 4.79 11.49 -1.15
CA TYR A 7 5.48 12.34 -0.16
C TYR A 7 5.58 11.71 1.24
N LEU A 8 4.78 10.69 1.56
CA LEU A 8 4.87 9.95 2.83
C LEU A 8 5.99 8.91 2.82
N LYS A 9 6.47 8.52 1.64
CA LYS A 9 7.49 7.49 1.46
C LYS A 9 8.87 8.07 1.76
N ILE A 10 9.58 7.43 2.67
CA ILE A 10 10.99 7.68 2.92
C ILE A 10 11.79 6.71 2.04
N ASP A 11 12.72 7.24 1.25
CA ASP A 11 13.64 6.42 0.47
C ASP A 11 14.87 6.06 1.33
N GLY A 12 14.84 4.87 1.94
CA GLY A 12 15.92 4.35 2.77
C GLY A 12 16.86 3.37 2.07
N ARG A 13 16.82 3.28 0.72
CA ARG A 13 17.53 2.22 -0.03
C ARG A 13 19.05 2.25 0.14
N GLU A 14 19.64 3.42 0.41
CA GLU A 14 21.07 3.57 0.70
C GLU A 14 21.52 2.86 1.99
N GLN A 15 20.58 2.55 2.89
CA GLN A 15 20.83 1.86 4.15
C GLN A 15 20.71 0.33 4.01
N LEU A 16 20.29 -0.16 2.83
CA LEU A 16 20.12 -1.58 2.55
C LEU A 16 21.41 -2.16 1.95
N PRO A 17 21.71 -3.45 2.19
CA PRO A 17 22.79 -4.14 1.48
C PRO A 17 22.66 -4.01 -0.04
N ALA A 18 23.77 -3.79 -0.73
CA ALA A 18 23.80 -3.74 -2.18
C ALA A 18 23.83 -5.15 -2.80
N PRO A 19 23.04 -5.43 -3.85
CA PRO A 19 22.03 -4.54 -4.43
C PRO A 19 20.73 -4.53 -3.60
N TRP A 20 20.17 -3.35 -3.37
CA TRP A 20 18.93 -3.18 -2.59
C TRP A 20 17.72 -3.92 -3.19
N SER A 21 17.76 -4.25 -4.49
CA SER A 21 16.72 -5.02 -5.19
C SER A 21 16.51 -6.41 -4.59
N ASP A 22 17.58 -6.99 -4.05
CA ASP A 22 17.61 -8.36 -3.53
C ASP A 22 17.18 -8.40 -2.06
N TYR A 23 16.98 -7.23 -1.45
CA TYR A 23 16.51 -7.13 -0.08
C TYR A 23 15.15 -7.83 0.08
N PRO A 24 14.94 -8.61 1.15
CA PRO A 24 13.74 -9.42 1.30
C PRO A 24 12.48 -8.55 1.47
N VAL A 25 11.37 -9.11 1.03
CA VAL A 25 10.02 -8.62 1.35
C VAL A 25 9.45 -9.45 2.50
N LEU A 26 8.50 -8.88 3.24
CA LEU A 26 7.79 -9.57 4.31
C LEU A 26 6.95 -10.74 3.77
N ARG A 27 6.86 -11.79 4.59
CA ARG A 27 5.94 -12.92 4.41
C ARG A 27 4.80 -12.91 5.42
N GLU A 28 5.04 -12.27 6.56
CA GLU A 28 4.05 -12.04 7.61
C GLU A 28 3.76 -10.53 7.66
N TYR A 29 2.51 -10.19 7.46
CA TYR A 29 2.02 -8.82 7.43
C TYR A 29 0.53 -8.81 7.75
N GLU A 30 0.04 -7.66 8.15
CA GLU A 30 -1.38 -7.39 8.24
C GLU A 30 -1.96 -7.22 6.82
N THR A 31 -3.10 -7.84 6.57
CA THR A 31 -3.91 -7.60 5.36
C THR A 31 -5.12 -6.76 5.72
N VAL A 32 -5.17 -5.54 5.19
CA VAL A 32 -6.32 -4.65 5.28
C VAL A 32 -7.14 -4.80 4.00
N THR A 33 -8.23 -5.56 4.06
CA THR A 33 -9.15 -5.70 2.93
C THR A 33 -9.93 -4.41 2.74
N VAL A 34 -9.79 -3.82 1.55
CA VAL A 34 -10.43 -2.55 1.17
C VAL A 34 -11.69 -2.81 0.36
N TYR A 35 -11.66 -3.82 -0.52
CA TYR A 35 -12.80 -4.15 -1.37
C TYR A 35 -12.78 -5.64 -1.72
N ARG A 36 -13.97 -6.23 -1.83
CA ARG A 36 -14.16 -7.60 -2.30
C ARG A 36 -15.51 -7.71 -3.03
N ASN A 37 -15.49 -8.18 -4.27
CA ASN A 37 -16.70 -8.51 -5.02
C ASN A 37 -16.38 -9.52 -6.13
N GLY A 38 -16.74 -10.78 -5.93
CA GLY A 38 -16.41 -11.86 -6.86
C GLY A 38 -14.90 -11.98 -7.06
N ARG A 39 -14.43 -11.81 -8.30
CA ARG A 39 -13.00 -11.83 -8.64
C ARG A 39 -12.30 -10.50 -8.38
N ASP A 40 -13.04 -9.40 -8.24
CA ASP A 40 -12.44 -8.12 -7.93
C ASP A 40 -12.12 -8.04 -6.44
N TYR A 41 -10.89 -7.68 -6.12
CA TYR A 41 -10.43 -7.49 -4.75
C TYR A 41 -9.31 -6.47 -4.65
N LEU A 42 -9.27 -5.78 -3.51
CA LEU A 42 -8.23 -4.81 -3.17
C LEU A 42 -7.80 -5.05 -1.72
N ASP A 43 -6.57 -5.48 -1.52
CA ASP A 43 -5.97 -5.68 -0.21
C ASP A 43 -4.71 -4.81 -0.07
N ALA A 44 -4.66 -4.00 0.97
CA ALA A 44 -3.44 -3.30 1.37
C ALA A 44 -2.67 -4.18 2.36
N LEU A 45 -1.37 -4.33 2.14
CA LEU A 45 -0.51 -5.17 2.96
C LEU A 45 0.41 -4.25 3.77
N VAL A 46 0.43 -4.39 5.10
CA VAL A 46 1.20 -3.50 5.97
C VAL A 46 1.93 -4.32 7.03
N GLY A 47 3.19 -4.00 7.29
CA GLY A 47 3.98 -4.66 8.31
C GLY A 47 5.16 -3.82 8.75
N GLN A 48 5.99 -4.38 9.64
CA GLN A 48 7.24 -3.76 10.07
C GLN A 48 8.44 -4.57 9.60
N GLN A 49 9.46 -3.89 9.08
CA GLN A 49 10.75 -4.45 8.73
C GLN A 49 11.84 -3.51 9.24
N ASP A 50 12.77 -4.04 10.04
CA ASP A 50 13.85 -3.28 10.70
C ASP A 50 13.37 -2.05 11.49
N GLY A 51 12.21 -2.16 12.15
CA GLY A 51 11.61 -1.05 12.91
C GLY A 51 10.92 0.01 12.05
N TRP A 52 10.86 -0.16 10.73
CA TRP A 52 10.13 0.73 9.83
C TRP A 52 8.82 0.11 9.37
N TRP A 53 7.79 0.94 9.21
CA TRP A 53 6.57 0.50 8.53
C TRP A 53 6.83 0.37 7.03
N VAL A 54 6.30 -0.68 6.43
CA VAL A 54 6.41 -0.97 5.00
C VAL A 54 5.03 -1.35 4.45
N ALA A 55 4.84 -1.10 3.15
CA ALA A 55 3.57 -1.28 2.48
C ALA A 55 3.72 -2.15 1.22
N GLY A 56 2.66 -2.90 0.93
CA GLY A 56 2.45 -3.66 -0.28
C GLY A 56 0.99 -3.58 -0.70
N VAL A 57 0.67 -4.11 -1.88
CA VAL A 57 -0.71 -4.24 -2.35
C VAL A 57 -0.91 -5.60 -2.98
N HIS A 58 -2.11 -6.15 -2.87
CA HIS A 58 -2.55 -7.31 -3.60
C HIS A 58 -3.95 -7.04 -4.15
N MET A 59 -4.08 -6.97 -5.47
CA MET A 59 -5.32 -6.56 -6.09
C MET A 59 -5.59 -7.24 -7.43
N GLU A 60 -6.87 -7.45 -7.72
CA GLU A 60 -7.43 -7.73 -9.04
C GLU A 60 -8.66 -6.86 -9.22
N VAL A 61 -8.74 -6.09 -10.31
CA VAL A 61 -9.93 -5.30 -10.61
C VAL A 61 -10.15 -5.19 -12.11
N GLY A 62 -11.36 -5.52 -12.57
CA GLY A 62 -11.72 -5.44 -13.98
C GLY A 62 -10.87 -6.36 -14.86
N GLY A 63 -10.49 -7.54 -14.34
CA GLY A 63 -9.66 -8.53 -15.02
C GLY A 63 -8.16 -8.18 -15.11
N SER A 64 -7.70 -7.17 -14.36
CA SER A 64 -6.28 -6.79 -14.28
C SER A 64 -5.79 -6.89 -12.85
N GLY A 65 -4.82 -7.77 -12.63
CA GLY A 65 -4.18 -7.99 -11.33
C GLY A 65 -2.86 -7.23 -11.19
N GLY A 66 -2.43 -7.05 -9.95
CA GLY A 66 -1.14 -6.47 -9.63
C GLY A 66 -0.85 -6.54 -8.14
N GLY A 67 0.43 -6.59 -7.78
CA GLY A 67 0.79 -6.60 -6.39
C GLY A 67 2.25 -6.86 -6.12
N PHE A 68 2.63 -6.58 -4.88
CA PHE A 68 3.92 -6.90 -4.31
C PHE A 68 3.79 -6.96 -2.79
N ASN A 69 4.57 -7.84 -2.17
CA ASN A 69 4.60 -7.92 -0.71
C ASN A 69 5.35 -6.71 -0.13
N PRO A 70 5.00 -6.28 1.10
CA PRO A 70 5.65 -5.15 1.76
C PRO A 70 7.15 -5.38 1.94
N GLY A 71 7.95 -4.33 1.80
CA GLY A 71 9.38 -4.39 2.12
C GLY A 71 10.08 -3.04 1.92
N ARG A 72 11.17 -2.82 2.65
CA ARG A 72 11.92 -1.55 2.65
C ARG A 72 12.47 -1.18 1.27
N LYS A 73 12.67 -2.15 0.38
CA LYS A 73 13.08 -1.89 -1.01
C LYS A 73 12.05 -1.14 -1.84
N TRP A 74 10.79 -1.15 -1.42
CA TRP A 74 9.72 -0.36 -2.06
C TRP A 74 9.55 1.02 -1.45
N GLY A 75 10.15 1.26 -0.27
CA GLY A 75 9.98 2.44 0.56
C GLY A 75 9.69 2.06 2.00
N GLN A 76 9.92 3.03 2.90
CA GLN A 76 9.63 2.89 4.32
C GLN A 76 8.83 4.09 4.83
N PHE A 77 8.11 3.91 5.94
CA PHE A 77 7.15 4.89 6.44
C PHE A 77 7.29 5.09 7.94
N ALA A 78 7.05 6.32 8.39
CA ALA A 78 7.13 6.69 9.80
C ALA A 78 6.02 6.05 10.66
N THR A 79 4.84 5.81 10.09
CA THR A 79 3.70 5.21 10.80
C THR A 79 2.97 4.19 9.94
N ARG A 80 2.18 3.33 10.59
CA ARG A 80 1.30 2.35 9.93
C ARG A 80 0.32 3.04 8.99
N GLU A 81 -0.28 4.15 9.43
CA GLU A 81 -1.25 4.92 8.65
C GLU A 81 -0.61 5.53 7.41
N ASN A 82 0.65 5.98 7.50
CA ASN A 82 1.37 6.50 6.34
C ASN A 82 1.64 5.40 5.30
N ALA A 83 2.04 4.21 5.75
CA ALA A 83 2.20 3.04 4.89
C ALA A 83 0.87 2.66 4.21
N LEU A 84 -0.22 2.64 4.98
CA LEU A 84 -1.55 2.32 4.48
C LEU A 84 -2.07 3.37 3.47
N LEU A 85 -1.94 4.67 3.77
CA LEU A 85 -2.30 5.75 2.84
C LEU A 85 -1.51 5.65 1.53
N TRP A 86 -0.22 5.32 1.60
CA TRP A 86 0.60 5.11 0.40
C TRP A 86 0.11 3.91 -0.42
N ALA A 87 -0.25 2.80 0.22
CA ALA A 87 -0.81 1.61 -0.46
C ALA A 87 -2.15 1.92 -1.15
N LEU A 88 -3.07 2.60 -0.46
CA LEU A 88 -4.36 3.03 -1.01
C LEU A 88 -4.16 3.98 -2.19
N GLY A 89 -3.22 4.92 -2.08
CA GLY A 89 -2.79 5.77 -3.18
C GLY A 89 -2.26 5.00 -4.38
N ARG A 90 -1.49 3.93 -4.14
CA ARG A 90 -1.02 3.00 -5.19
C ARG A 90 -2.18 2.34 -5.92
N MET A 91 -3.22 1.90 -5.21
CA MET A 91 -4.42 1.34 -5.82
C MET A 91 -5.12 2.37 -6.71
N LEU A 92 -5.24 3.63 -6.28
CA LEU A 92 -5.83 4.72 -7.07
C LEU A 92 -5.09 5.01 -8.39
N CYS A 93 -3.82 4.62 -8.49
CA CYS A 93 -3.06 4.74 -9.74
C CYS A 93 -3.42 3.68 -10.79
N HIS A 94 -4.11 2.60 -10.41
CA HIS A 94 -4.40 1.47 -11.30
C HIS A 94 -5.52 1.82 -12.31
N GLU A 95 -5.24 1.66 -13.60
CA GLU A 95 -6.07 2.19 -14.71
C GLU A 95 -7.49 1.59 -14.80
N LYS A 96 -7.66 0.37 -14.29
CA LYS A 96 -8.95 -0.32 -14.26
C LYS A 96 -9.76 -0.04 -13.00
N LEU A 97 -9.23 0.69 -12.01
CA LEU A 97 -9.92 0.96 -10.77
C LEU A 97 -11.01 2.03 -10.95
N ARG A 98 -12.28 1.62 -10.85
CA ARG A 98 -13.46 2.45 -11.13
C ARG A 98 -14.62 2.06 -10.20
N GLY A 99 -15.69 2.85 -10.20
CA GLY A 99 -16.95 2.52 -9.53
C GLY A 99 -16.79 2.22 -8.04
N ALA A 100 -17.51 1.21 -7.55
CA ALA A 100 -17.54 0.83 -6.13
C ALA A 100 -16.16 0.50 -5.56
N ALA A 101 -15.31 -0.20 -6.32
CA ALA A 101 -13.96 -0.52 -5.89
C ALA A 101 -13.11 0.74 -5.66
N ARG A 102 -13.24 1.74 -6.55
CA ARG A 102 -12.57 3.04 -6.38
C ARG A 102 -13.12 3.81 -5.19
N GLN A 103 -14.45 3.78 -4.99
CA GLN A 103 -15.09 4.47 -3.88
C GLN A 103 -14.63 3.89 -2.53
N ALA A 104 -14.55 2.57 -2.41
CA ALA A 104 -14.06 1.91 -1.19
C ALA A 104 -12.64 2.34 -0.80
N VAL A 105 -11.75 2.56 -1.78
CA VAL A 105 -10.40 3.09 -1.52
C VAL A 105 -10.45 4.53 -0.99
N LEU A 106 -11.33 5.37 -1.55
CA LEU A 106 -11.50 6.74 -1.08
C LEU A 106 -12.09 6.79 0.32
N ASP A 107 -13.13 6.01 0.59
CA ASP A 107 -13.77 5.93 1.91
C ASP A 107 -12.74 5.50 2.97
N GLN A 108 -11.87 4.54 2.64
CA GLN A 108 -10.80 4.10 3.54
C GLN A 108 -9.76 5.21 3.81
N ILE A 109 -9.40 6.01 2.79
CA ILE A 109 -8.53 7.18 2.97
C ILE A 109 -9.18 8.20 3.91
N ASP A 110 -10.46 8.48 3.70
CA ASP A 110 -11.19 9.47 4.49
C ASP A 110 -11.35 9.01 5.94
N ASN A 111 -11.64 7.73 6.17
CA ASN A 111 -11.68 7.13 7.52
C ASN A 111 -10.34 7.31 8.27
N ILE A 112 -9.21 7.04 7.61
CA ILE A 112 -7.87 7.21 8.22
C ILE A 112 -7.61 8.70 8.55
N ARG A 113 -8.07 9.61 7.70
CA ARG A 113 -7.89 11.06 7.93
C ARG A 113 -8.78 11.59 9.05
N GLN A 114 -10.00 11.09 9.18
CA GLN A 114 -10.92 11.47 10.25
C GLN A 114 -10.43 11.01 11.63
N LEU A 115 -9.78 9.85 11.71
CA LEU A 115 -9.15 9.37 12.95
C LEU A 115 -8.01 10.27 13.48
N LYS A 116 -7.51 11.23 12.68
CA LYS A 116 -6.50 12.22 13.13
C LYS A 116 -7.10 13.53 13.64
N LEU A 117 -8.42 13.71 13.54
CA LEU A 117 -9.12 14.92 13.98
C LEU A 117 -9.69 14.81 15.41
N PHE A 118 -9.58 13.64 16.03
CA PHE A 118 -9.97 13.35 17.41
C PHE A 118 -8.72 12.91 18.20
#